data_AF-A0A355G6M4-F1
#
_entry.id   AF-A0A355G6M4-F1
#
_cell.length_a   1.000
_cell.length_b   1.000
_cell.length_c   1.000
_cell.angle_alpha   90.00
_cell.angle_beta   90.00
_cell.angle_gamma   90.00
#
_symmetry.space_group_name_H-M   'P 1'
#
loop_
_entity.id
_entity.type
_entity.pdbx_description
1 polymer ?
#
loop_
_entity_poly.entity_id
_entity_poly.type
_entity_poly.pdbx_seq_one_letter_code
_entity_poly.pdbx_strand_id
1 'polypeptide(L)'
;KWYLQDNLNGTQIQIAVAFGAQGEFAMEVLAVDSNGQQKHDSDNGTYRVSGNTLVVNTSDGAEQSKFWFENGVLYVQLVADGTTMAFQKAS
;
A
#
# COMPACT_ATOMS: atom_id res chain seq x y z
N LYS A 1 1.27 4.79 -10.28
CA LYS A 1 1.64 3.62 -9.47
C LYS A 1 2.59 4.09 -8.38
N TRP A 2 2.52 3.46 -7.21
CA TRP A 2 3.27 3.80 -6.01
C TRP A 2 3.93 2.54 -5.48
N TYR A 3 5.19 2.63 -5.04
CA TYR A 3 5.98 1.48 -4.64
C TYR A 3 6.61 1.72 -3.27
N LEU A 4 6.52 0.71 -2.41
CA LEU A 4 7.28 0.64 -1.17
C LEU A 4 8.21 -0.55 -1.27
N GLN A 5 9.47 -0.35 -0.88
CA GLN A 5 10.42 -1.42 -0.69
C GLN A 5 11.10 -1.23 0.65
N ASP A 6 11.12 -2.27 1.47
CA ASP A 6 11.73 -2.26 2.78
C ASP A 6 12.37 -3.62 3.12
N ASN A 7 13.25 -3.65 4.11
CA ASN A 7 13.85 -4.87 4.65
C ASN A 7 13.53 -4.96 6.15
N LEU A 8 12.62 -5.86 6.51
CA LEU A 8 12.19 -6.09 7.89
C LEU A 8 12.78 -7.40 8.40
N ASN A 9 13.72 -7.33 9.35
CA ASN A 9 14.28 -8.50 10.03
C ASN A 9 14.80 -9.61 9.09
N GLY A 10 15.42 -9.25 7.97
CA GLY A 10 15.94 -10.19 6.97
C GLY A 10 14.93 -10.65 5.93
N THR A 11 13.69 -10.14 5.98
CA THR A 11 12.68 -10.31 4.93
C THR A 11 12.60 -9.03 4.10
N GLN A 12 12.83 -9.14 2.79
CA GLN A 12 12.57 -8.05 1.86
C GLN A 12 11.08 -8.00 1.56
N ILE A 13 10.46 -6.83 1.70
CA ILE A 13 9.06 -6.59 1.36
C ILE A 13 9.00 -5.58 0.22
N GLN A 14 8.20 -5.88 -0.79
CA GLN A 14 7.88 -4.99 -1.89
C GLN A 14 6.36 -4.88 -1.98
N ILE A 15 5.85 -3.65 -2.03
CA ILE A 15 4.43 -3.36 -2.19
C ILE A 15 4.26 -2.45 -3.38
N ALA A 16 3.41 -2.84 -4.32
CA ALA A 16 3.03 -2.03 -5.48
C ALA A 16 1.55 -1.68 -5.39
N VAL A 17 1.21 -0.40 -5.52
CA VAL A 17 -0.17 0.08 -5.47
C VAL A 17 -0.49 0.91 -6.72
N ALA A 18 -1.65 0.65 -7.31
CA ALA A 18 -2.21 1.40 -8.41
C ALA A 18 -3.60 1.93 -8.06
N PHE A 19 -3.86 3.19 -8.41
CA PHE A 19 -5.16 3.84 -8.28
C PHE A 19 -5.62 4.26 -9.68
N GLY A 20 -6.78 3.77 -10.09
CA GLY A 20 -7.44 4.03 -11.37
C GLY A 20 -8.30 5.29 -11.32
N ALA A 21 -8.45 5.96 -12.47
CA ALA A 21 -9.20 7.22 -12.54
C ALA A 21 -10.71 7.07 -12.26
N GLN A 22 -11.27 5.86 -12.35
CA GLN A 22 -12.69 5.59 -12.09
C GLN A 22 -12.95 5.05 -10.67
N GLY A 23 -11.93 5.10 -9.80
CA GLY A 23 -12.06 4.71 -8.40
C GLY A 23 -11.68 3.26 -8.13
N GLU A 24 -11.00 2.57 -9.05
CA GLU A 24 -10.45 1.23 -8.82
C GLU A 24 -9.09 1.30 -8.12
N PHE A 25 -8.78 0.32 -7.27
CA PHE A 25 -7.44 0.13 -6.76
C PHE A 25 -6.97 -1.30 -6.97
N ALA A 26 -5.66 -1.47 -7.06
CA ALA A 26 -5.01 -2.77 -7.02
C ALA A 26 -3.71 -2.66 -6.21
N MET A 27 -3.41 -3.71 -5.44
CA MET A 27 -2.23 -3.85 -4.62
C MET A 27 -1.60 -5.23 -4.86
N GLU A 28 -0.27 -5.26 -4.95
CA GLU A 28 0.51 -6.49 -4.94
C GLU A 28 1.57 -6.39 -3.85
N VAL A 29 1.75 -7.48 -3.12
CA VAL A 29 2.75 -7.63 -2.06
C VAL A 29 3.63 -8.82 -2.39
N LEU A 30 4.94 -8.59 -2.41
CA LEU A 30 5.95 -9.63 -2.50
C LEU A 30 6.83 -9.56 -1.25
N ALA A 31 6.85 -10.65 -0.48
CA ALA A 31 7.79 -10.87 0.60
C ALA A 31 8.80 -11.95 0.21
N VAL A 32 10.09 -11.68 0.40
CA VAL A 32 11.19 -12.61 0.15
C VAL A 32 11.97 -12.80 1.45
N ASP A 33 11.98 -14.03 1.99
CA ASP A 33 12.71 -14.34 3.22
C ASP A 33 14.23 -14.48 2.98
N SER A 34 14.99 -14.66 4.06
CA SER A 34 16.46 -14.79 4.00
C SER A 34 16.94 -16.04 3.27
N ASN A 35 16.06 -17.03 3.07
CA ASN A 35 16.35 -18.26 2.31
C ASN A 35 15.96 -18.12 0.83
N GLY A 36 15.44 -16.96 0.42
CA GLY A 36 14.95 -16.69 -0.92
C GLY A 36 13.54 -17.23 -1.19
N GLN A 37 12.81 -17.71 -0.18
CA GLN A 37 11.42 -18.13 -0.35
C GLN A 37 10.54 -16.90 -0.56
N GLN A 38 9.65 -16.99 -1.55
CA GLN A 38 8.77 -15.89 -1.92
C GLN A 38 7.34 -16.19 -1.47
N LYS A 39 6.70 -15.19 -0.88
CA LYS A 39 5.26 -15.15 -0.67
C LYS A 39 4.70 -13.97 -1.45
N HIS A 40 3.73 -14.27 -2.29
CA HIS A 40 3.00 -13.29 -3.09
C HIS A 40 1.58 -13.17 -2.53
N ASP A 41 1.11 -11.95 -2.40
CA ASP A 41 -0.26 -11.62 -2.03
C ASP A 41 -0.77 -10.49 -2.92
N SER A 42 -2.07 -10.44 -3.17
CA SER A 42 -2.66 -9.37 -3.96
C SER A 42 -4.07 -9.07 -3.51
N ASP A 43 -4.44 -7.80 -3.64
CA ASP A 43 -5.76 -7.32 -3.29
C ASP A 43 -6.21 -6.25 -4.28
N ASN A 44 -7.52 -6.11 -4.45
CA ASN A 44 -8.12 -5.16 -5.37
C ASN A 44 -9.54 -4.79 -4.95
N GLY A 45 -10.05 -3.72 -5.56
CA GLY A 45 -11.41 -3.28 -5.32
C GLY A 45 -11.57 -1.81 -5.65
N THR A 46 -12.24 -1.06 -4.78
CA THR A 46 -12.53 0.37 -5.01
C THR A 46 -11.93 1.26 -3.95
N TYR A 47 -11.59 2.50 -4.31
CA TYR A 47 -11.13 3.50 -3.36
C TYR A 47 -11.94 4.80 -3.48
N ARG A 48 -12.00 5.54 -2.37
CA ARG A 48 -12.52 6.91 -2.30
C ARG A 48 -11.62 7.76 -1.42
N VAL A 49 -11.51 9.03 -1.76
CA VAL A 49 -10.77 10.02 -0.98
C VAL A 49 -11.76 11.03 -0.41
N SER A 50 -11.70 11.25 0.90
CA SER A 50 -12.48 12.28 1.61
C SER A 50 -11.54 13.09 2.51
N GLY A 51 -11.21 14.31 2.08
CA GLY A 51 -10.17 15.10 2.75
C GLY A 51 -8.82 14.38 2.75
N ASN A 52 -8.28 14.12 3.94
CA ASN A 52 -7.03 13.36 4.15
C ASN A 52 -7.26 11.87 4.48
N THR A 53 -8.48 11.38 4.27
CA THR A 53 -8.84 9.98 4.51
C THR A 53 -8.96 9.23 3.19
N LEU A 54 -8.20 8.15 3.07
CA LEU A 54 -8.31 7.15 2.01
C LEU A 54 -9.19 6.01 2.53
N VAL A 55 -10.26 5.70 1.80
CA VAL A 55 -11.11 4.55 2.07
C VAL A 55 -10.91 3.54 0.95
N VAL A 56 -10.55 2.31 1.30
CA VAL A 56 -10.36 1.20 0.36
C VAL A 56 -11.41 0.15 0.68
N ASN A 57 -12.10 -0.38 -0.33
CA ASN A 57 -13.08 -1.45 -0.17
C ASN A 57 -12.57 -2.67 -0.94
N THR A 58 -12.24 -3.71 -0.18
CA THR A 58 -11.70 -4.99 -0.65
C THR A 58 -12.76 -6.08 -0.49
N SER A 59 -12.42 -7.33 -0.81
CA SER A 59 -13.31 -8.47 -0.49
C SER A 59 -13.51 -8.68 1.01
N ASP A 60 -12.53 -8.26 1.82
CA ASP A 60 -12.51 -8.51 3.28
C ASP A 60 -13.22 -7.39 4.05
N GLY A 61 -13.47 -6.26 3.40
CA GLY A 61 -14.26 -5.17 3.93
C GLY A 61 -13.73 -3.79 3.54
N ALA A 62 -14.27 -2.77 4.21
CA ALA A 62 -13.81 -1.40 4.04
C ALA A 62 -12.74 -1.07 5.08
N GLU A 63 -11.60 -0.58 4.61
CA GLU A 63 -10.53 -0.06 5.43
C GLU A 63 -10.38 1.46 5.25
N GLN A 64 -10.00 2.12 6.34
CA GLN A 64 -9.75 3.56 6.34
C GLN A 64 -8.32 3.83 6.79
N SER A 65 -7.65 4.70 6.04
CA SER A 65 -6.29 5.15 6.33
C SER A 65 -6.20 6.66 6.20
N LYS A 66 -5.33 7.29 7.00
CA LYS A 66 -4.93 8.67 6.74
C LYS A 66 -3.84 8.66 5.68
N PHE A 67 -3.82 9.67 4.81
CA PHE A 67 -2.74 9.82 3.84
C PHE A 67 -2.34 11.28 3.65
N TRP A 68 -1.11 11.49 3.22
CA TRP A 68 -0.60 12.80 2.81
C TRP A 68 0.52 12.63 1.78
N PHE A 69 0.81 13.72 1.07
CA PHE A 69 1.95 13.81 0.18
C PHE A 69 2.99 14.75 0.76
N GLU A 70 4.24 14.35 0.75
CA GLU A 70 5.36 15.19 1.17
C GLU A 70 6.59 14.84 0.33
N ASN A 71 7.22 15.86 -0.27
CA ASN A 71 8.42 15.72 -1.10
C ASN A 71 8.32 14.66 -2.23
N GLY A 72 7.12 14.50 -2.82
CA GLY A 72 6.88 13.53 -3.89
C GLY A 72 6.64 12.09 -3.42
N VAL A 73 6.62 11.87 -2.11
CA VAL A 73 6.32 10.58 -1.46
C VAL A 73 4.86 10.57 -1.01
N LEU A 74 4.18 9.44 -1.22
CA LEU A 74 2.86 9.16 -0.66
C LEU A 74 3.04 8.47 0.69
N TYR A 75 2.53 9.09 1.75
CA TYR A 75 2.47 8.47 3.06
C TYR A 75 1.06 7.97 3.34
N VAL A 76 0.95 6.74 3.84
CA VAL A 76 -0.31 6.13 4.26
C VAL A 76 -0.12 5.64 5.69
N GLN A 77 -0.90 6.18 6.62
CA GLN A 77 -0.95 5.71 8.00
C GLN A 77 -2.14 4.78 8.19
N LEU A 78 -1.85 3.54 8.55
CA LEU A 78 -2.85 2.55 8.93
C LEU A 78 -3.47 2.94 10.26
N VAL A 79 -4.80 2.96 10.32
CA VAL A 79 -5.53 3.30 11.55
C VAL A 79 -5.44 2.19 12.59
N ALA A 80 -5.25 0.94 12.14
CA ALA A 80 -5.24 -0.24 13.01
C ALA A 80 -4.12 -0.21 14.06
N ASP A 81 -2.92 0.22 13.68
CA ASP A 81 -1.71 0.16 14.51
C ASP A 81 -0.87 1.46 14.50
N GLY A 82 -1.27 2.45 13.69
CA GLY A 82 -0.55 3.72 13.54
C GLY A 82 0.69 3.63 12.64
N THR A 83 0.97 2.46 12.05
CA THR A 83 2.09 2.25 11.14
C THR A 83 1.96 3.18 9.94
N THR A 84 3.06 3.87 9.61
CA THR A 84 3.12 4.75 8.44
C THR A 84 3.97 4.11 7.36
N MET A 85 3.36 3.87 6.21
CA MET A 85 4.02 3.37 5.01
C MET A 85 4.37 4.54 4.09
N ALA A 86 5.60 4.55 3.56
CA ALA A 86 6.09 5.58 2.66
C ALA A 86 6.30 4.99 1.26
N PHE A 87 5.48 5.41 0.30
CA PHE A 87 5.51 4.94 -1.07
C PHE A 87 6.15 5.97 -2.00
N GLN A 88 7.11 5.52 -2.80
CA GLN A 88 7.72 6.29 -3.87
C GLN A 88 6.84 6.24 -5.12
N LYS A 89 6.74 7.35 -5.83
CA LYS A 89 6.08 7.37 -7.13
C LYS A 89 6.87 6.51 -8.11
N ALA A 90 6.18 5.63 -8.84
CA ALA A 90 6.80 4.90 -9.94
C ALA A 90 7.29 5.88 -11.02
N SER A 91 8.55 5.72 -11.44
CA SER A 91 9.11 6.40 -12.61
C SER A 91 8.44 5.91 -13.89
#